data_AF-A0AAD7G6B8-F1
#
_entry.id   AF-A0AAD7G6B8-F1
#
_cell.length_a   1.000
_cell.length_b   1.000
_cell.length_c   1.000
_cell.angle_alpha   90.00
_cell.angle_beta   90.00
_cell.angle_gamma   90.00
#
_symmetry.space_group_name_H-M   'P 1'
#
loop_
_entity.id
_entity.type
_entity.pdbx_description
1 polymer ?
#
loop_
_entity_poly.entity_id
_entity_poly.type
_entity_poly.pdbx_seq_one_letter_code
_entity_poly.pdbx_strand_id
1 'polypeptide(L)'
;MDLDTIQFVMQNNGRLPGPPLTLNEKCPLTVHPRIGKGLQHCPYSHIMNGQIMIGQIVQRKCPTEMLIFVPVERLHPGIQKALIFLRNPHNHPAHPKTKPSASDKLLLGKAVDAAGVVGLTAQRLLNASSTALVYAGERVAAVSPAFMDNRRVRNFIDKQKKKEFPRGMGWDGVLLHLSTKEPSLPKS
;
A
#
# COMPACT_ATOMS: atom_id res chain seq x y z
N MET A 1 10.95 -30.05 11.23
CA MET A 1 11.37 -29.67 12.59
C MET A 1 10.95 -30.83 13.47
N ASP A 2 11.90 -31.42 14.20
CA ASP A 2 11.68 -32.64 14.98
C ASP A 2 10.83 -32.34 16.24
N LEU A 3 10.00 -33.29 16.66
CA LEU A 3 9.14 -33.17 17.85
C LEU A 3 9.99 -32.94 19.10
N ASP A 4 11.12 -33.61 19.19
CA ASP A 4 12.07 -33.47 20.31
C ASP A 4 12.65 -32.06 20.40
N THR A 5 12.89 -31.42 19.26
CA THR A 5 13.34 -30.02 19.20
C THR A 5 12.27 -29.06 19.71
N ILE A 6 11.01 -29.30 19.35
CA ILE A 6 9.89 -28.45 19.79
C ILE A 6 9.70 -28.58 21.30
N GLN A 7 9.72 -29.81 21.82
CA GLN A 7 9.58 -30.07 23.25
C GLN A 7 10.71 -29.43 24.05
N PHE A 8 11.97 -29.54 23.58
CA PHE A 8 13.10 -28.87 24.21
C PHE A 8 12.89 -27.35 24.30
N VAL A 9 12.48 -26.71 23.20
CA VAL A 9 12.26 -25.25 23.15
C VAL A 9 11.16 -24.83 24.12
N MET A 10 10.06 -25.59 24.20
CA MET A 10 8.97 -25.31 25.14
C MET A 10 9.41 -25.44 26.60
N GLN A 11 10.22 -26.46 26.92
CA GLN A 11 10.73 -26.70 28.27
C GLN A 11 11.83 -25.71 28.69
N ASN A 12 12.56 -25.13 27.72
CA ASN A 12 13.69 -24.24 27.96
C ASN A 12 13.39 -22.77 27.62
N ASN A 13 12.15 -22.33 27.81
CA ASN A 13 11.72 -20.93 27.66
C ASN A 13 12.16 -20.29 26.32
N GLY A 14 12.00 -21.02 25.22
CA GLY A 14 12.33 -20.53 23.88
C GLY A 14 13.80 -20.69 23.49
N ARG A 15 14.66 -21.34 24.29
CA ARG A 15 16.04 -21.66 23.88
C ARG A 15 16.09 -22.79 22.87
N LEU A 16 16.80 -22.56 21.78
CA LEU A 16 17.12 -23.55 20.76
C LEU A 16 18.24 -24.49 21.24
N PRO A 17 18.20 -25.77 20.87
CA PRO A 17 19.30 -26.70 21.13
C PRO A 17 20.51 -26.35 20.25
N GLY A 18 21.72 -26.52 20.78
CA GLY A 18 22.97 -26.29 20.07
C GLY A 18 23.73 -25.03 20.50
N PRO A 19 24.76 -24.61 19.74
CA PRO A 19 25.58 -23.45 20.08
C PRO A 19 24.76 -22.15 20.05
N PRO A 20 25.18 -21.10 20.79
CA PRO A 20 24.49 -19.83 20.81
C PRO A 20 24.42 -19.23 19.39
N LEU A 21 23.21 -19.18 18.85
CA LEU A 21 22.91 -18.62 17.54
C LEU A 21 22.26 -17.25 17.70
N THR A 22 22.70 -16.29 16.89
CA THR A 22 22.05 -14.99 16.80
C THR A 22 21.58 -14.77 15.36
N LEU A 23 20.28 -14.57 15.20
CA LEU A 23 19.60 -14.41 13.91
C LEU A 23 18.67 -13.19 13.99
N ASN A 24 18.70 -12.36 12.95
CA ASN A 24 17.95 -11.09 12.88
C ASN A 24 18.32 -10.08 13.99
N GLU A 25 19.58 -10.05 14.43
CA GLU A 25 20.10 -9.01 15.34
C GLU A 25 19.90 -7.61 14.77
N LYS A 26 20.14 -7.45 13.47
CA LYS A 26 19.86 -6.23 12.70
C LYS A 26 18.66 -6.47 11.79
N CYS A 27 17.47 -6.26 12.31
CA CYS A 27 16.24 -6.41 11.53
C CYS A 27 16.03 -5.20 10.59
N PRO A 28 15.90 -5.42 9.26
CA PRO A 28 15.71 -4.34 8.29
C PRO A 28 14.25 -3.87 8.22
N LEU A 29 13.36 -4.39 9.07
CA LEU A 29 11.95 -4.00 9.06
C LEU A 29 11.82 -2.51 9.38
N THR A 30 11.20 -1.78 8.46
CA THR A 30 10.81 -0.39 8.67
C THR A 30 9.30 -0.26 8.60
N VAL A 31 8.71 0.35 9.63
CA VAL A 31 7.26 0.52 9.74
C VAL A 31 6.92 1.99 9.67
N HIS A 32 5.93 2.35 8.85
CA HIS A 32 5.51 3.74 8.70
C HIS A 32 5.07 4.31 10.06
N PRO A 33 5.44 5.57 10.44
CA PRO A 33 5.16 6.12 11.77
C PRO A 33 3.68 6.09 12.17
N ARG A 34 2.77 6.21 11.18
CA ARG A 34 1.32 6.10 11.38
C ARG A 34 0.85 4.72 11.89
N ILE A 35 1.58 3.64 11.57
CA ILE A 35 1.25 2.27 11.98
C ILE A 35 1.93 1.93 13.32
N GLY A 36 3.09 2.52 13.61
CA GLY A 36 3.93 2.18 14.77
C GLY A 36 3.28 2.34 16.15
N LYS A 37 2.15 3.06 16.26
CA LYS A 37 1.36 3.08 17.52
C LYS A 37 0.63 1.76 17.79
N GLY A 38 0.21 1.05 16.73
CA GLY A 38 -0.49 -0.23 16.83
C GLY A 38 0.42 -1.45 16.72
N LEU A 39 1.60 -1.30 16.11
CA LEU A 39 2.58 -2.37 15.96
C LEU A 39 3.84 -2.04 16.79
N GLN A 40 3.80 -2.40 18.07
CA GLN A 40 4.92 -2.23 19.01
C GLN A 40 5.94 -3.36 18.93
N HIS A 41 5.53 -4.52 18.41
CA HIS A 41 6.35 -5.71 18.29
C HIS A 41 6.60 -6.06 16.82
N CYS A 42 7.81 -6.51 16.52
CA CYS A 42 8.16 -7.03 15.20
C CYS A 42 7.35 -8.31 14.93
N PRO A 43 6.73 -8.45 13.74
CA PRO A 43 6.02 -9.67 13.35
C PRO A 43 6.97 -10.83 13.02
N TYR A 44 8.27 -10.57 12.89
CA TYR A 44 9.27 -11.59 12.61
C TYR A 44 9.90 -12.08 13.91
N SER A 45 10.21 -13.38 13.97
CA SER A 45 10.96 -13.96 15.09
C SER A 45 12.41 -13.50 15.07
N HIS A 46 12.94 -13.20 16.25
CA HIS A 46 14.36 -12.91 16.46
C HIS A 46 14.96 -14.01 17.32
N ILE A 47 16.23 -14.35 17.08
CA ILE A 47 16.97 -15.27 17.94
C ILE A 47 18.18 -14.51 18.44
N MET A 48 18.30 -14.36 19.75
CA MET A 48 19.45 -13.70 20.38
C MET A 48 20.08 -14.69 21.34
N ASN A 49 21.36 -15.03 21.11
CA ASN A 49 22.10 -15.97 21.96
C ASN A 49 21.37 -17.30 22.18
N GLY A 50 20.79 -17.86 21.10
CA GLY A 50 20.05 -19.12 21.11
C GLY A 50 18.62 -19.02 21.64
N GLN A 51 18.15 -17.86 22.13
CA GLN A 51 16.79 -17.70 22.63
C GLN A 51 15.88 -17.01 21.62
N ILE A 52 14.71 -17.59 21.35
CA ILE A 52 13.67 -16.98 20.53
C ILE A 52 13.04 -15.82 21.31
N MET A 53 13.02 -14.63 20.70
CA MET A 53 12.48 -13.42 21.30
C MET A 53 11.62 -12.65 20.30
N ILE A 54 10.72 -11.82 20.83
CA ILE A 54 9.92 -10.88 20.04
C ILE A 54 10.68 -9.55 20.00
N GLY A 55 11.01 -9.08 18.80
CA GLY A 55 11.71 -7.81 18.63
C GLY A 55 10.80 -6.62 18.96
N GLN A 56 11.36 -5.59 19.59
CA GLN A 56 10.64 -4.35 19.87
C GLN A 56 10.84 -3.36 18.71
N ILE A 57 9.74 -2.76 18.23
CA ILE A 57 9.81 -1.69 17.25
C ILE A 57 10.11 -0.38 17.96
N VAL A 58 11.24 0.24 17.60
CA VAL A 58 11.68 1.51 18.19
C VAL A 58 11.36 2.66 17.25
N GLN A 59 10.67 3.68 17.76
CA GLN A 59 10.44 4.92 17.01
C GLN A 59 11.71 5.78 16.99
N ARG A 60 12.29 5.96 15.79
CA ARG A 60 13.37 6.93 15.57
C ARG A 60 12.82 8.22 14.99
N LYS A 61 13.04 9.35 15.67
CA LYS A 61 12.63 10.67 15.17
C LYS A 61 13.55 11.09 14.02
N CYS A 62 12.93 11.57 12.94
CA CYS A 62 13.64 12.18 11.83
C CYS A 62 14.03 13.63 12.19
N PRO A 63 15.31 14.04 12.04
CA PRO A 63 15.74 15.41 12.28
C PRO A 63 15.46 16.34 11.10
N THR A 64 15.03 15.81 9.95
CA THR A 64 14.75 16.59 8.75
C THR A 64 13.55 17.50 8.95
N GLU A 65 13.71 18.75 8.56
CA GLU A 65 12.67 19.78 8.63
C GLU A 65 12.38 20.35 7.24
N MET A 66 11.12 20.74 7.01
CA MET A 66 10.69 21.45 5.81
C MET A 66 10.24 22.85 6.19
N LEU A 67 10.95 23.86 5.69
CA LEU A 67 10.59 25.26 5.84
C LEU A 67 9.91 25.72 4.56
N ILE A 68 8.71 26.27 4.70
CA ILE A 68 7.92 26.80 3.59
C ILE A 68 7.77 28.30 3.82
N PHE A 69 8.37 29.10 2.94
CA PHE A 69 8.20 30.54 2.92
C PHE A 69 7.14 30.89 1.90
N VAL A 70 6.05 31.47 2.37
CA VAL A 70 4.96 31.97 1.52
C VAL A 70 5.03 33.50 1.52
N PRO A 71 5.16 34.15 0.35
CA PRO A 71 5.19 35.59 0.26
C PRO A 71 3.88 36.19 0.77
N VAL A 72 3.99 37.27 1.54
CA VAL A 72 2.83 38.03 2.02
C VAL A 72 2.45 39.04 0.95
N GLU A 73 1.23 38.92 0.41
CA GLU A 73 0.73 39.74 -0.71
C GLU A 73 0.93 41.24 -0.50
N ARG A 74 0.70 41.73 0.73
CA ARG A 74 0.86 43.16 1.07
C ARG A 74 2.30 43.66 0.90
N LEU A 75 3.28 42.79 1.10
CA LEU A 75 4.72 43.11 1.01
C LEU A 75 5.31 42.73 -0.36
N HIS A 76 4.71 41.75 -1.04
CA HIS A 76 5.22 41.17 -2.28
C HIS A 76 4.07 40.89 -3.26
N PRO A 77 3.39 41.94 -3.75
CA PRO A 77 2.23 41.77 -4.62
C PRO A 77 2.62 41.07 -5.92
N GLY A 78 1.79 40.12 -6.36
CA GLY A 78 1.99 39.37 -7.59
C GLY A 78 2.95 38.17 -7.52
N ILE A 79 3.62 37.93 -6.38
CA ILE A 79 4.43 36.72 -6.19
C ILE A 79 3.55 35.59 -5.63
N GLN A 80 3.12 34.67 -6.48
CA GLN A 80 2.30 33.49 -6.10
C GLN A 80 3.13 32.20 -6.03
N LYS A 81 4.35 32.28 -5.50
CA LYS A 81 5.26 31.13 -5.39
C LYS A 81 5.75 30.97 -3.96
N ALA A 82 5.73 29.74 -3.45
CA ALA A 82 6.34 29.41 -2.18
C ALA A 82 7.78 28.91 -2.39
N LEU A 83 8.69 29.28 -1.49
CA LEU A 83 10.03 28.72 -1.42
C LEU A 83 10.06 27.60 -0.39
N ILE A 84 10.59 26.44 -0.78
CA ILE A 84 10.68 25.27 0.10
C ILE A 84 12.14 24.95 0.34
N PHE A 85 12.56 24.95 1.60
CA PHE A 85 13.89 24.55 2.02
C PHE A 85 13.80 23.30 2.89
N LEU A 86 14.65 22.32 2.60
CA LEU A 86 14.83 21.14 3.44
C LEU A 86 16.08 21.33 4.31
N ARG A 87 15.94 21.16 5.62
CA ARG A 87 17.06 21.20 6.58
C ARG A 87 17.30 19.81 7.14
N ASN A 88 18.57 19.51 7.40
CA ASN A 88 19.08 18.26 8.00
C ASN A 88 18.86 16.98 7.15
N PRO A 89 19.87 16.11 7.07
CA PRO A 89 19.73 14.82 6.38
C PRO A 89 18.83 13.86 7.16
N HIS A 90 18.15 12.95 6.43
CA HIS A 90 17.42 11.84 7.05
C HIS A 90 18.40 10.89 7.78
N ASN A 91 18.03 10.43 8.98
CA ASN A 91 18.82 9.48 9.79
C ASN A 91 18.18 8.08 9.86
N HIS A 92 17.21 7.81 8.98
CA HIS A 92 16.48 6.55 8.93
C HIS A 92 16.29 6.11 7.48
N PRO A 93 16.13 4.81 7.21
CA PRO A 93 15.81 4.34 5.87
C PRO A 93 14.48 4.92 5.40
N ALA A 94 14.38 5.19 4.10
CA ALA A 94 13.12 5.58 3.50
C ALA A 94 12.16 4.39 3.55
N HIS A 95 10.93 4.62 4.02
CA HIS A 95 9.88 3.63 3.83
C HIS A 95 9.62 3.44 2.32
N PRO A 96 9.29 2.22 1.87
CA PRO A 96 8.95 1.97 0.48
C PRO A 96 7.93 3.00 -0.01
N LYS A 97 8.13 3.54 -1.21
CA LYS A 97 7.22 4.54 -1.79
C LYS A 97 5.83 3.92 -1.89
N THR A 98 4.97 4.25 -0.94
CA THR A 98 3.60 3.76 -0.95
C THR A 98 2.74 4.60 -1.91
N LYS A 99 3.17 5.76 -2.38
CA LYS A 99 2.34 6.57 -3.29
C LYS A 99 2.38 5.98 -4.71
N PRO A 100 1.24 5.61 -5.33
CA PRO A 100 1.24 5.16 -6.72
C PRO A 100 1.73 6.27 -7.64
N SER A 101 2.67 5.93 -8.50
CA SER A 101 3.18 6.81 -9.55
C SER A 101 2.10 7.08 -10.61
N ALA A 102 2.38 7.98 -11.56
CA ALA A 102 1.47 8.20 -12.69
C ALA A 102 1.40 6.96 -13.60
N SER A 103 2.53 6.29 -13.83
CA SER A 103 2.60 5.06 -14.63
C SER A 103 1.87 3.91 -13.96
N ASP A 104 1.97 3.76 -12.63
CA ASP A 104 1.24 2.72 -11.88
C ASP A 104 -0.28 2.87 -12.11
N LYS A 105 -0.78 4.11 -11.98
CA LYS A 105 -2.20 4.42 -12.18
C LYS A 105 -2.66 4.14 -13.61
N LEU A 106 -1.83 4.46 -14.60
CA LEU A 106 -2.12 4.17 -15.99
C LEU A 106 -2.22 2.66 -16.22
N LEU A 107 -1.26 1.90 -15.70
CA LEU A 107 -1.19 0.46 -15.88
C LEU A 107 -2.35 -0.26 -15.17
N LEU A 108 -2.66 0.12 -13.93
CA LEU A 108 -3.85 -0.38 -13.24
C LEU A 108 -5.15 0.04 -13.94
N GLY A 109 -5.18 1.23 -14.54
CA GLY A 109 -6.27 1.68 -15.41
C GLY A 109 -6.52 0.70 -16.55
N LYS A 110 -5.48 0.38 -17.33
CA LYS A 110 -5.56 -0.59 -18.43
C LYS A 110 -6.06 -1.96 -17.97
N ALA A 111 -5.61 -2.42 -16.80
CA ALA A 111 -6.09 -3.68 -16.23
C ALA A 111 -7.57 -3.65 -15.86
N VAL A 112 -8.05 -2.53 -15.29
CA VAL A 112 -9.47 -2.33 -15.00
C VAL A 112 -10.30 -2.30 -16.29
N ASP A 113 -9.84 -1.57 -17.30
CA ASP A 113 -10.53 -1.45 -18.59
C ASP A 113 -10.62 -2.82 -19.29
N ALA A 114 -9.56 -3.62 -19.23
CA ALA A 114 -9.53 -4.97 -19.80
C ALA A 114 -10.37 -5.99 -19.01
N ALA A 115 -10.53 -5.81 -17.70
CA ALA A 115 -11.35 -6.68 -16.85
C ALA A 115 -12.85 -6.29 -16.88
N GLY A 116 -13.17 -5.06 -17.26
CA GLY A 116 -14.51 -4.50 -17.16
C GLY A 116 -14.85 -4.07 -15.73
N VAL A 117 -15.66 -3.02 -15.61
CA VAL A 117 -15.93 -2.34 -14.33
C VAL A 117 -17.13 -2.93 -13.57
N VAL A 118 -18.05 -3.57 -14.30
CA VAL A 118 -19.29 -4.16 -13.75
C VAL A 118 -18.97 -5.33 -12.82
N GLY A 119 -19.41 -5.24 -11.56
CA GLY A 119 -19.16 -6.29 -10.57
C GLY A 119 -17.68 -6.52 -10.24
N LEU A 120 -16.80 -5.58 -10.62
CA LEU A 120 -15.36 -5.68 -10.38
C LEU A 120 -15.03 -5.46 -8.90
N THR A 121 -14.29 -6.39 -8.32
CA THR A 121 -13.73 -6.26 -6.97
C THR A 121 -12.21 -6.31 -7.05
N ALA A 122 -11.51 -5.82 -6.01
CA ALA A 122 -10.05 -5.87 -5.99
C ALA A 122 -9.52 -7.30 -6.15
N GLN A 123 -10.14 -8.28 -5.49
CA GLN A 123 -9.76 -9.69 -5.63
C GLN A 123 -9.96 -10.21 -7.06
N ARG A 124 -11.11 -9.89 -7.69
CA ARG A 124 -11.37 -10.29 -9.09
C ARG A 124 -10.37 -9.65 -10.04
N LEU A 125 -10.07 -8.37 -9.86
CA LEU A 125 -9.09 -7.66 -10.68
C LEU A 125 -7.69 -8.28 -10.54
N LEU A 126 -7.21 -8.47 -9.30
CA LEU A 126 -5.85 -8.97 -9.06
C LEU A 126 -5.64 -10.41 -9.52
N ASN A 127 -6.71 -11.21 -9.59
CA ASN A 127 -6.67 -12.60 -10.05
C ASN A 127 -7.08 -12.78 -11.52
N ALA A 128 -7.49 -11.72 -12.22
CA ALA A 128 -7.92 -11.82 -13.62
C ALA A 128 -6.75 -12.11 -14.55
N SER A 129 -6.96 -12.98 -15.54
CA SER A 129 -5.99 -13.27 -16.60
C SER A 129 -5.67 -12.02 -17.43
N SER A 130 -6.65 -11.15 -17.66
CA SER A 130 -6.46 -9.86 -18.33
C SER A 130 -5.47 -8.95 -17.59
N THR A 131 -5.54 -8.92 -16.25
CA THR A 131 -4.57 -8.19 -15.43
C THR A 131 -3.18 -8.79 -15.57
N ALA A 132 -3.05 -10.12 -15.55
CA ALA A 132 -1.75 -10.76 -15.76
C ALA A 132 -1.15 -10.38 -17.12
N LEU A 133 -1.95 -10.34 -18.19
CA LEU A 133 -1.49 -9.89 -19.52
C LEU A 133 -1.00 -8.44 -19.50
N VAL A 134 -1.74 -7.53 -18.86
CA VAL A 134 -1.36 -6.11 -18.74
C VAL A 134 -0.05 -5.94 -17.95
N TYR A 135 0.21 -6.82 -16.99
CA TYR A 135 1.42 -6.84 -16.16
C TYR A 135 2.50 -7.81 -16.67
N ALA A 136 2.43 -8.23 -17.93
CA ALA A 136 3.42 -9.14 -18.56
C ALA A 136 3.66 -10.45 -17.79
N GLY A 137 2.62 -10.97 -17.14
CA GLY A 137 2.67 -12.19 -16.32
C GLY A 137 3.14 -11.97 -14.87
N GLU A 138 3.62 -10.77 -14.53
CA GLU A 138 4.05 -10.46 -13.17
C GLU A 138 2.89 -10.10 -12.24
N ARG A 139 3.11 -10.26 -10.93
CA ARG A 139 2.13 -9.83 -9.93
C ARG A 139 2.12 -8.30 -9.85
N VAL A 140 0.93 -7.72 -9.72
CA VAL A 140 0.74 -6.28 -9.55
C VAL A 140 1.62 -5.68 -8.44
N ALA A 141 1.82 -6.40 -7.33
CA ALA A 141 2.65 -5.94 -6.22
C ALA A 141 4.16 -5.87 -6.54
N ALA A 142 4.65 -6.64 -7.51
CA ALA A 142 6.04 -6.61 -7.95
C ALA A 142 6.31 -5.37 -8.81
N VAL A 143 5.44 -5.12 -9.80
CA VAL A 143 5.57 -4.01 -10.75
C VAL A 143 5.11 -2.67 -10.15
N SER A 144 4.03 -2.70 -9.37
CA SER A 144 3.42 -1.51 -8.74
C SER A 144 3.24 -1.72 -7.22
N PRO A 145 4.33 -1.65 -6.43
CA PRO A 145 4.29 -1.92 -4.98
C PRO A 145 3.28 -1.08 -4.20
N ALA A 146 2.97 0.12 -4.70
CA ALA A 146 1.97 1.01 -4.10
C ALA A 146 0.54 0.42 -4.07
N PHE A 147 0.24 -0.54 -4.96
CA PHE A 147 -1.05 -1.25 -5.05
C PHE A 147 -1.07 -2.59 -4.31
N MET A 148 -0.02 -2.94 -3.57
CA MET A 148 -0.08 -4.02 -2.58
C MET A 148 -1.17 -3.77 -1.52
N ASP A 149 -1.49 -2.49 -1.26
CA ASP A 149 -2.62 -2.11 -0.41
C ASP A 149 -3.96 -2.25 -1.15
N ASN A 150 -4.70 -3.32 -0.82
CA ASN A 150 -6.03 -3.60 -1.35
C ASN A 150 -7.04 -2.45 -1.17
N ARG A 151 -6.88 -1.59 -0.15
CA ARG A 151 -7.74 -0.41 0.00
C ARG A 151 -7.57 0.56 -1.16
N ARG A 152 -6.34 0.72 -1.66
CA ARG A 152 -6.07 1.63 -2.79
C ARG A 152 -6.57 1.07 -4.10
N VAL A 153 -6.44 -0.23 -4.32
CA VAL A 153 -7.03 -0.90 -5.50
C VAL A 153 -8.54 -0.70 -5.49
N ARG A 154 -9.21 -0.89 -4.35
CA ARG A 154 -10.65 -0.62 -4.20
C ARG A 154 -11.00 0.84 -4.51
N ASN A 155 -10.32 1.79 -3.87
CA ASN A 155 -10.55 3.22 -4.12
C ASN A 155 -10.34 3.59 -5.61
N PHE A 156 -9.40 2.94 -6.29
CA PHE A 156 -9.16 3.16 -7.71
C PHE A 156 -10.30 2.60 -8.57
N ILE A 157 -10.74 1.36 -8.29
CA ILE A 157 -11.90 0.75 -8.95
C ILE A 157 -13.15 1.61 -8.74
N ASP A 158 -13.40 2.08 -7.51
CA ASP A 158 -14.56 2.93 -7.20
C ASP A 158 -14.50 4.26 -7.96
N LYS A 159 -13.31 4.81 -8.16
CA LYS A 159 -13.11 6.01 -9.00
C LYS A 159 -13.44 5.74 -10.47
N GLN A 160 -13.10 4.56 -11.01
CA GLN A 160 -13.47 4.20 -12.39
C GLN A 160 -14.97 3.91 -12.52
N LYS A 161 -15.56 3.19 -11.55
CA LYS A 161 -17.02 2.96 -11.45
C LYS A 161 -17.80 4.27 -11.50
N LYS A 162 -17.36 5.29 -10.77
CA LYS A 162 -18.03 6.61 -10.76
C LYS A 162 -17.95 7.36 -12.09
N LYS A 163 -16.99 7.05 -12.96
CA LYS A 163 -16.93 7.64 -14.31
C LYS A 163 -17.96 7.00 -15.24
N GLU A 164 -18.06 5.67 -15.19
CA GLU A 164 -18.97 4.91 -16.05
C GLU A 164 -20.42 4.97 -15.57
N PHE A 165 -20.60 4.99 -14.24
CA PHE A 165 -21.88 5.06 -13.56
C PHE A 165 -21.93 6.30 -12.65
N PRO A 166 -22.14 7.50 -13.21
CA PRO A 166 -22.10 8.76 -12.46
C PRO A 166 -23.18 8.87 -11.37
N ARG A 167 -24.33 8.20 -11.57
CA ARG A 167 -25.39 8.08 -10.55
C ARG A 167 -25.29 6.78 -9.73
N GLY A 168 -24.14 6.10 -9.79
CA GLY A 168 -23.91 4.82 -9.13
C GLY A 168 -24.63 3.66 -9.80
N MET A 169 -24.59 2.50 -9.15
CA MET A 169 -25.21 1.25 -9.62
C MET A 169 -26.51 0.92 -8.85
N GLY A 170 -27.05 1.89 -8.10
CA GLY A 170 -28.34 1.76 -7.39
C GLY A 170 -29.52 2.15 -8.27
N TRP A 171 -30.69 2.36 -7.67
CA TRP A 171 -31.93 2.68 -8.38
C TRP A 171 -31.82 3.91 -9.28
N ASP A 172 -31.18 4.98 -8.81
CA ASP A 172 -30.94 6.20 -9.59
C ASP A 172 -30.07 5.95 -10.84
N GLY A 173 -29.14 4.99 -10.75
CA GLY A 173 -28.31 4.54 -11.86
C GLY A 173 -29.11 3.75 -12.89
N VAL A 174 -30.01 2.88 -12.43
CA VAL A 174 -30.94 2.12 -13.29
C VAL A 174 -31.87 3.07 -14.03
N LEU A 175 -32.50 4.02 -13.34
CA LEU A 175 -33.38 5.03 -13.95
C LEU A 175 -32.65 5.87 -15.02
N LEU A 176 -31.39 6.25 -14.78
CA LEU A 176 -30.59 6.94 -15.77
C LEU A 176 -30.29 6.04 -16.98
N HIS A 177 -29.95 4.77 -16.75
CA HIS A 177 -29.68 3.81 -17.83
C HIS A 177 -30.92 3.61 -18.71
N LEU A 178 -32.08 3.38 -18.11
CA LEU A 178 -33.34 3.22 -18.82
C LEU A 178 -33.70 4.48 -19.61
N SER A 179 -33.63 5.66 -18.99
CA SER A 179 -33.99 6.93 -19.64
C SER A 179 -33.03 7.36 -20.76
N THR A 180 -31.78 6.90 -20.77
CA THR A 180 -30.77 7.30 -21.77
C THR A 180 -30.45 6.25 -22.82
N LYS A 181 -30.60 4.96 -22.54
CA LYS A 181 -30.20 3.86 -23.44
C LYS A 181 -31.37 3.09 -24.06
N GLU A 182 -32.50 2.91 -23.38
CA GLU A 182 -33.66 2.22 -23.98
C GLU A 182 -34.29 2.95 -25.19
N PRO A 183 -34.39 4.29 -25.26
CA PRO A 183 -34.93 4.93 -26.46
C PRO A 183 -34.04 4.80 -27.70
N SER A 184 -32.81 4.28 -27.56
CA SER A 184 -31.87 4.03 -28.67
C SER A 184 -31.93 2.60 -29.24
N LEU A 185 -32.74 1.71 -28.64
CA LEU A 185 -32.92 0.36 -29.16
C LEU A 185 -33.99 0.37 -30.27
N PRO A 186 -33.79 -0.36 -31.39
CA PRO A 186 -34.78 -0.43 -32.44
C PRO A 186 -36.07 -1.02 -31.88
N LYS A 187 -37.18 -0.31 -32.12
CA LYS A 187 -38.51 -0.80 -31.76
C LYS A 187 -38.77 -2.08 -32.55
N SER A 188 -39.04 -3.17 -31.82
CA SER A 188 -39.49 -4.46 -32.38
C SER A 188 -40.81 -4.32 -33.11
#